data_AF-A0A933RLS4-F1
#
_entry.id   AF-A0A933RLS4-F1
#
_cell.length_a   1.000
_cell.length_b   1.000
_cell.length_c   1.000
_cell.angle_alpha   90.00
_cell.angle_beta   90.00
_cell.angle_gamma   90.00
#
_symmetry.space_group_name_H-M   'P 1'
#
loop_
_entity.id
_entity.type
_entity.pdbx_description
1 polymer ?
#
loop_
_entity_poly.entity_id
_entity_poly.type
_entity_poly.pdbx_seq_one_letter_code
_entity_poly.pdbx_strand_id
1 'polypeptide(L)'
;MMAGSLDERKTLLSMARVLRNDIQDIQQKGAGYYSCGPFVSRFNKLLSKTKELSAGEQTVLLDSFEEIEDTKSVDPADKMKVTQRVVIELGQLIAFMESTIAQEEAKRREKNVPSTTESTGGSG
;
A
#
# COMPACT_ATOMS: atom_id res chain seq x y z
N MET A 1 2.30 -19.17 -8.20
CA MET A 1 1.42 -18.00 -7.94
C MET A 1 1.85 -16.89 -8.89
N MET A 2 0.93 -16.26 -9.60
CA MET A 2 1.26 -15.15 -10.50
C MET A 2 1.32 -13.86 -9.68
N ALA A 3 2.42 -13.11 -9.75
CA ALA A 3 2.48 -11.75 -9.24
C ALA A 3 1.41 -10.91 -9.96
N GLY A 4 0.65 -10.11 -9.22
CA GLY A 4 -0.39 -9.28 -9.82
C GLY A 4 0.19 -8.18 -10.69
N SER A 5 -0.60 -7.72 -11.65
CA SER A 5 -0.19 -6.70 -12.61
C SER A 5 0.15 -5.37 -11.93
N LEU A 6 1.02 -4.58 -12.58
CA LEU A 6 1.37 -3.23 -12.12
C LEU A 6 0.13 -2.34 -11.96
N ASP A 7 -0.87 -2.53 -12.82
CA ASP A 7 -2.12 -1.77 -12.80
C ASP A 7 -2.98 -2.12 -11.58
N GLU A 8 -3.02 -3.40 -11.17
CA GLU A 8 -3.68 -3.82 -9.94
C GLU A 8 -3.00 -3.22 -8.71
N ARG A 9 -1.66 -3.18 -8.67
CA ARG A 9 -0.92 -2.54 -7.57
C ARG A 9 -1.19 -1.04 -7.48
N LYS A 10 -1.24 -0.33 -8.61
CA LYS A 10 -1.60 1.10 -8.68
C LYS A 10 -3.04 1.36 -8.24
N THR A 11 -3.96 0.46 -8.61
CA THR A 11 -5.35 0.52 -8.18
C THR A 11 -5.46 0.35 -6.66
N LEU A 12 -4.74 -0.64 -6.10
CA LEU A 12 -4.72 -0.89 -4.66
C LEU A 12 -4.13 0.29 -3.87
N LEU A 13 -3.05 0.90 -4.38
CA LEU A 13 -2.47 2.13 -3.83
C LEU A 13 -3.50 3.28 -3.81
N SER A 14 -4.26 3.44 -4.89
CA SER A 14 -5.29 4.48 -4.98
C SER A 14 -6.41 4.25 -3.94
N MET A 15 -6.83 2.99 -3.77
CA MET A 15 -7.83 2.60 -2.77
C MET A 15 -7.34 2.84 -1.34
N ALA A 16 -6.06 2.59 -1.05
CA ALA A 16 -5.46 2.87 0.24
C ALA A 16 -5.41 4.37 0.56
N ARG A 17 -5.06 5.21 -0.43
CA ARG A 17 -5.09 6.68 -0.29
C ARG A 17 -6.51 7.20 -0.02
N VAL A 18 -7.51 6.67 -0.73
CA VAL A 18 -8.92 7.02 -0.48
C VAL A 18 -9.33 6.66 0.95
N LEU A 19 -9.05 5.44 1.41
CA LEU A 19 -9.35 5.03 2.79
C LEU A 19 -8.70 5.95 3.82
N ARG A 20 -7.44 6.36 3.59
CA ARG A 20 -6.74 7.27 4.50
C ARG A 20 -7.44 8.62 4.61
N ASN A 21 -7.87 9.16 3.47
CA ASN A 21 -8.58 10.44 3.42
C ASN A 21 -9.96 10.32 4.10
N ASP A 22 -10.71 9.24 3.83
CA ASP A 22 -12.02 9.00 4.45
C ASP A 22 -11.93 8.97 5.99
N ILE A 23 -10.88 8.32 6.53
CA ILE A 23 -10.63 8.29 7.97
C ILE A 23 -10.35 9.70 8.52
N GLN A 24 -9.50 10.48 7.85
CA GLN A 24 -9.17 11.84 8.27
C GLN A 24 -10.40 12.76 8.25
N ASP A 25 -11.22 12.65 7.20
CA ASP A 25 -12.47 13.37 7.05
C ASP A 25 -13.45 13.04 8.19
N ILE A 26 -13.61 11.76 8.51
CA ILE A 26 -14.51 11.30 9.57
C ILE A 26 -14.00 11.71 10.94
N GLN A 27 -12.68 11.69 11.19
CA GLN A 27 -12.09 12.19 12.43
C GLN A 27 -12.31 13.70 12.62
N GLN A 28 -12.27 14.50 11.55
CA GLN A 28 -12.55 15.93 11.60
C GLN A 28 -14.04 16.24 11.83
N LYS A 29 -14.94 15.41 11.27
CA LYS A 29 -16.40 15.62 11.31
C LYS A 29 -17.09 14.97 12.51
N GLY A 30 -16.49 13.95 13.10
CA GLY A 30 -17.10 13.11 14.14
C GLY A 30 -16.64 13.46 15.55
N ALA A 31 -17.58 13.82 16.43
CA ALA A 31 -17.36 14.02 17.87
C ALA A 31 -17.12 12.70 18.65
N GLY A 32 -16.34 11.77 18.09
CA GLY A 32 -15.97 10.51 18.76
C GLY A 32 -16.99 9.36 18.69
N TYR A 33 -18.11 9.53 17.98
CA TYR A 33 -19.19 8.52 17.87
C TYR A 33 -19.11 7.62 16.63
N TYR A 34 -18.07 7.75 15.80
CA TYR A 34 -17.92 6.90 14.62
C TYR A 34 -17.48 5.48 15.00
N SER A 35 -17.74 4.51 14.12
CA SER A 35 -17.25 3.14 14.29
C SER A 35 -15.89 2.98 13.60
N CYS A 36 -14.89 2.44 14.30
CA CYS A 36 -13.58 2.13 13.73
C CYS A 36 -13.56 0.79 12.97
N GLY A 37 -14.50 -0.12 13.25
CA GLY A 37 -14.55 -1.45 12.66
C GLY A 37 -14.54 -1.49 11.12
N PRO A 38 -15.29 -0.63 10.42
CA PRO A 38 -15.22 -0.55 8.96
C PRO A 38 -13.80 -0.21 8.44
N PHE A 39 -13.08 0.68 9.12
CA PHE A 39 -11.72 1.06 8.74
C PHE A 39 -10.73 -0.07 8.97
N VAL A 40 -10.82 -0.74 10.12
CA VAL A 40 -10.01 -1.91 10.46
C VAL A 40 -10.20 -3.02 9.43
N SER A 41 -11.46 -3.39 9.18
CA SER A 41 -11.80 -4.43 8.19
C SER A 41 -11.28 -4.08 6.80
N ARG A 42 -11.38 -2.81 6.40
CA ARG A 42 -10.90 -2.37 5.09
C ARG A 42 -9.38 -2.38 5.00
N PHE A 43 -8.68 -1.91 6.03
CA PHE A 43 -7.22 -1.97 6.10
C PHE A 43 -6.72 -3.41 5.98
N ASN A 44 -7.23 -4.34 6.78
CA ASN A 44 -6.81 -5.75 6.75
C ASN A 44 -7.02 -6.38 5.36
N LYS A 45 -8.12 -6.05 4.67
CA LYS A 45 -8.36 -6.49 3.28
C LYS A 45 -7.35 -5.91 2.28
N LEU A 46 -7.00 -4.63 2.40
CA LEU A 46 -5.97 -4.00 1.55
C LEU A 46 -4.59 -4.60 1.81
N LEU A 47 -4.25 -4.86 3.08
CA LEU A 47 -3.01 -5.52 3.48
C LEU A 47 -2.92 -6.94 2.89
N SER A 48 -3.97 -7.74 3.08
CA SER A 48 -4.08 -9.10 2.54
C SER A 48 -3.89 -9.10 1.02
N LYS A 49 -4.54 -8.18 0.29
CA LYS A 49 -4.35 -8.05 -1.17
C LYS A 49 -2.95 -7.58 -1.55
N THR A 50 -2.34 -6.71 -0.77
CA THR A 50 -0.94 -6.29 -1.02
C THR A 50 0.00 -7.48 -0.88
N LYS A 51 -0.20 -8.33 0.14
CA LYS A 51 0.53 -9.60 0.35
C LYS A 51 0.37 -10.55 -0.83
N GLU A 52 -0.85 -10.77 -1.30
CA GLU A 52 -1.12 -11.63 -2.46
C GLU A 52 -0.42 -11.12 -3.74
N LEU A 53 -0.54 -9.83 -4.05
CA LEU A 53 0.03 -9.25 -5.27
C LEU A 53 1.57 -9.18 -5.25
N SER A 54 2.16 -9.26 -4.05
CA SER A 54 3.62 -9.18 -3.81
C SER A 54 4.26 -10.53 -3.50
N ALA A 55 3.51 -11.64 -3.57
CA ALA A 55 3.93 -12.99 -3.16
C ALA A 55 5.11 -13.60 -3.96
N GLY A 56 5.81 -12.82 -4.78
CA GLY A 56 7.01 -13.22 -5.52
C GLY A 56 8.17 -12.21 -5.44
N GLU A 57 8.06 -11.16 -4.62
CA GLU A 57 9.07 -10.10 -4.44
C GLU A 57 9.49 -10.03 -2.96
N GLN A 58 10.66 -9.47 -2.65
CA GLN A 58 11.23 -9.41 -1.28
C GLN A 58 10.18 -9.04 -0.22
N THR A 59 9.73 -10.05 0.54
CA THR A 59 8.55 -9.98 1.42
C THR A 59 8.88 -9.51 2.84
N VAL A 60 10.16 -9.39 3.21
CA VAL A 60 10.57 -9.14 4.61
C VAL A 60 9.91 -7.89 5.20
N LEU A 61 9.82 -6.81 4.42
CA LEU A 61 9.14 -5.58 4.87
C LEU A 61 7.61 -5.70 4.86
N LEU A 62 7.05 -6.58 4.04
CA LEU A 62 5.60 -6.80 4.00
C LEU A 62 5.14 -7.73 5.13
N ASP A 63 6.04 -8.61 5.60
CA ASP A 63 5.84 -9.51 6.72
C ASP A 63 5.85 -8.77 8.07
N SER A 64 6.39 -7.54 8.14
CA SER A 64 6.31 -6.71 9.35
C SER A 64 4.95 -6.05 9.58
N PHE A 65 4.03 -6.14 8.61
CA PHE A 65 2.67 -5.63 8.77
C PHE A 65 1.75 -6.68 9.39
N GLU A 66 1.06 -6.25 10.44
CA GLU A 66 0.08 -7.05 11.17
C GLU A 66 -1.34 -6.59 10.89
N GLU A 67 -2.28 -7.53 10.97
CA GLU A 67 -3.69 -7.19 11.01
C GLU A 67 -4.00 -6.41 12.28
N ILE A 68 -4.87 -5.42 12.15
CA ILE A 68 -5.35 -4.64 13.28
C ILE A 68 -6.61 -5.34 13.80
N GLU A 69 -6.68 -5.51 15.12
CA GLU A 69 -7.90 -5.96 15.79
C GLU A 69 -8.86 -4.79 16.01
N ASP A 70 -10.15 -5.03 15.76
CA ASP A 70 -11.19 -4.05 16.09
C ASP A 70 -11.45 -4.01 17.60
N THR A 71 -11.89 -2.85 18.10
CA THR A 71 -12.27 -2.70 19.50
C THR A 71 -13.78 -2.87 19.70
N LYS A 72 -14.16 -3.64 20.72
CA LYS A 72 -15.55 -3.71 21.20
C LYS A 72 -15.92 -2.55 22.12
N SER A 73 -14.95 -1.68 22.46
CA SER A 73 -15.16 -0.55 23.35
C SER A 73 -16.11 0.48 22.73
N VAL A 74 -17.03 0.98 23.55
CA VAL A 74 -17.89 2.11 23.17
C VAL A 74 -17.20 3.46 23.43
N ASP A 75 -16.09 3.46 24.18
CA ASP A 75 -15.32 4.64 24.55
C ASP A 75 -14.71 5.32 23.30
N PRO A 76 -15.02 6.61 23.05
CA PRO A 76 -14.40 7.39 21.99
C PRO A 76 -12.86 7.39 22.00
N ALA A 77 -12.23 7.37 23.19
CA ALA A 77 -10.78 7.39 23.31
C ALA A 77 -10.15 6.09 22.79
N ASP A 78 -10.77 4.95 23.07
CA ASP A 78 -10.29 3.66 22.57
C ASP A 78 -10.49 3.53 21.06
N LYS A 79 -11.65 3.98 20.54
CA LYS A 79 -11.91 4.04 19.10
C LYS A 79 -10.90 4.93 18.40
N MET A 80 -10.54 6.07 19.01
CA MET A 80 -9.53 6.97 18.47
C MET A 80 -8.16 6.29 18.36
N LYS A 81 -7.71 5.57 19.39
CA LYS A 81 -6.42 4.83 19.35
C LYS A 81 -6.40 3.79 18.22
N VAL A 82 -7.47 3.00 18.07
CA VAL A 82 -7.57 2.02 16.97
C VAL A 82 -7.52 2.73 15.62
N THR A 83 -8.28 3.82 15.47
CA THR A 83 -8.30 4.60 14.22
C THR A 83 -6.94 5.21 13.89
N GLN A 84 -6.23 5.76 14.89
CA GLN A 84 -4.88 6.28 14.74
C GLN A 84 -3.90 5.18 14.30
N ARG A 85 -4.00 3.98 14.90
CA ARG A 85 -3.22 2.82 14.46
C ARG A 85 -3.47 2.50 13.00
N VAL A 86 -4.73 2.46 12.56
CA VAL A 86 -5.09 2.25 11.15
C VAL A 86 -4.45 3.31 10.25
N VAL A 87 -4.51 4.59 10.61
CA VAL A 87 -3.92 5.68 9.80
C VAL A 87 -2.40 5.54 9.66
N ILE A 88 -1.71 5.18 10.76
CA ILE A 88 -0.26 4.97 10.76
C ILE A 88 0.11 3.81 9.85
N GLU A 89 -0.50 2.64 10.05
CA GLU A 89 -0.21 1.43 9.27
C GLU A 89 -0.56 1.62 7.79
N LEU A 90 -1.68 2.28 7.50
CA LEU A 90 -2.08 2.58 6.13
C LEU A 90 -1.08 3.54 5.45
N GLY A 91 -0.51 4.50 6.18
CA GLY A 91 0.54 5.38 5.70
C GLY A 91 1.82 4.61 5.31
N GLN A 92 2.23 3.66 6.15
CA GLN A 92 3.39 2.80 5.87
C GLN A 92 3.11 1.87 4.66
N LEU A 93 1.92 1.29 4.59
CA LEU A 93 1.52 0.43 3.47
C LEU A 93 1.49 1.20 2.14
N ILE A 94 1.00 2.44 2.14
CA ILE A 94 1.03 3.35 0.98
C ILE A 94 2.47 3.59 0.54
N ALA A 95 3.37 3.95 1.46
CA ALA A 95 4.77 4.19 1.12
C ALA A 95 5.47 2.94 0.56
N PHE A 96 5.17 1.76 1.11
CA PHE A 96 5.64 0.49 0.59
C PHE A 96 5.17 0.25 -0.86
N MET A 97 3.87 0.42 -1.11
CA MET A 97 3.31 0.26 -2.47
C MET A 97 3.89 1.26 -3.47
N GLU A 98 4.06 2.53 -3.08
CA GLU A 98 4.68 3.55 -3.92
C GLU A 98 6.12 3.18 -4.30
N SER A 99 6.92 2.76 -3.32
CA SER A 99 8.31 2.37 -3.54
C SER A 99 8.43 1.14 -4.46
N THR A 100 7.62 0.11 -4.21
CA THR A 100 7.65 -1.12 -5.02
C THR A 100 7.17 -0.90 -6.45
N ILE A 101 6.12 -0.10 -6.64
CA ILE A 101 5.64 0.33 -7.97
C ILE A 101 6.74 1.10 -8.71
N ALA A 102 7.39 2.07 -8.05
CA ALA A 102 8.44 2.87 -8.66
C ALA A 102 9.66 2.03 -9.09
N GLN A 103 10.06 1.06 -8.26
CA GLN A 103 11.15 0.13 -8.58
C GLN A 103 10.81 -0.76 -9.78
N GLU A 104 9.58 -1.27 -9.86
CA GLU A 104 9.13 -2.08 -10.99
C GLU A 104 9.05 -1.25 -12.29
N GLU A 105 8.58 -0.01 -12.21
CA GLU A 105 8.60 0.91 -13.35
C GLU A 105 10.02 1.23 -13.83
N ALA A 106 10.97 1.45 -12.91
CA ALA A 106 12.38 1.67 -13.24
C ALA A 106 12.97 0.46 -13.96
N LYS A 107 12.76 -0.76 -13.43
CA LYS A 107 13.20 -2.02 -14.06
C LYS A 107 12.64 -2.19 -15.48
N ARG A 108 11.39 -1.80 -15.72
CA ARG A 108 10.76 -1.85 -17.06
C ARG A 108 11.36 -0.84 -18.02
N ARG A 109 11.73 0.35 -17.54
CA ARG A 109 12.39 1.37 -18.36
C ARG A 109 13.80 0.94 -18.79
N GLU A 110 14.59 0.39 -17.86
CA GLU A 110 15.94 -0.11 -18.14
C GLU A 110 15.95 -1.23 -19.20
N LYS A 111 14.98 -2.15 -19.14
CA LYS A 111 14.83 -3.23 -20.14
C LYS A 111 14.44 -2.75 -21.54
N ASN A 112 13.88 -1.54 -21.66
CA ASN A 112 13.39 -0.98 -22.91
C ASN A 112 14.37 0.00 -23.58
N VAL A 113 15.56 0.21 -23.02
CA VAL A 113 16.62 0.99 -23.68
C VAL A 113 17.24 0.14 -24.80
N PRO A 114 17.18 0.56 -26.08
CA PRO A 114 17.84 -0.16 -27.17
C PRO A 114 19.35 -0.15 -26.93
N SER A 115 19.99 -1.30 -27.00
CA SER A 115 21.45 -1.36 -26.99
C SER A 115 21.97 -0.61 -28.22
N THR A 116 22.46 0.61 -28.06
CA THR A 116 23.38 1.23 -29.02
C THR A 116 24.68 0.42 -28.99
N THR A 117 24.70 -0.67 -29.74
CA THR A 117 25.96 -1.26 -30.22
C THR A 117 26.57 -0.24 -31.18
N GLU A 118 27.54 0.53 -30.68
CA GLU A 118 28.49 1.23 -31.53
C GLU A 118 29.26 0.21 -32.36
N SER A 119 28.75 -0.04 -33.56
CA SER A 119 29.51 -0.54 -34.69
C SER A 119 30.15 0.66 -35.38
N THR A 120 31.30 1.09 -34.91
CA THR A 120 32.29 1.77 -35.77
C THR A 120 33.51 0.88 -35.84
N GLY A 121 33.38 -0.12 -36.72
CA GLY A 121 34.50 -0.83 -37.30
C GLY A 121 35.47 0.15 -37.95
N GLY A 122 36.75 -0.17 -37.81
CA GLY A 122 37.84 0.57 -38.40
C GLY A 122 37.78 0.64 -39.93
N SER A 123 38.38 1.69 -40.44
CA SER A 123 38.89 1.90 -41.80
C SER A 123 39.60 3.25 -41.70
N GLY A 124 40.88 3.44 -41.98
CA GLY A 124 41.99 2.60 -42.39
C GLY A 124 43.26 3.46 -42.33
#